data_AF-A0AA46QHQ5-F1
#
_entry.id   AF-A0AA46QHQ5-F1
#
_cell.length_a   1.000
_cell.length_b   1.000
_cell.length_c   1.000
_cell.angle_alpha   90.00
_cell.angle_beta   90.00
_cell.angle_gamma   90.00
#
_symmetry.space_group_name_H-M   'P 1'
#
loop_
_entity.id
_entity.type
_entity.pdbx_description
1 polymer ?
#
loop_
_entity_poly.entity_id
_entity_poly.type
_entity_poly.pdbx_seq_one_letter_code
_entity_poly.pdbx_strand_id
1 'polypeptide(L)'
;MKQEEIREKMTILIDKLLSNTLSEQEDDKVLDEISRISPYRYWSDLIFWTNDYVDEIDGNLKLKHDEFFDEVFNGSKLNEEQEKQKIKELLAHLITNDFSGLPIQSSMAVSAEIDRLSPDKNWWAILYSNTGVLNPEFMDREGDFNYELFVEKLFD
;
A
#
# COMPACT_ATOMS: atom_id res chain seq x y z
N MET A 1 4.39 -9.25 -14.41
CA MET A 1 3.42 -10.36 -14.51
C MET A 1 2.04 -9.76 -14.65
N LYS A 2 1.13 -10.40 -15.38
CA LYS A 2 -0.27 -10.01 -15.43
C LYS A 2 -0.98 -10.42 -14.14
N GLN A 3 -2.09 -9.76 -13.81
CA GLN A 3 -2.88 -10.06 -12.61
C GLN A 3 -3.26 -11.55 -12.52
N GLU A 4 -3.68 -12.15 -13.63
CA GLU A 4 -4.03 -13.58 -13.69
C GLU A 4 -2.82 -14.49 -13.34
N GLU A 5 -1.63 -14.17 -13.85
CA GLU A 5 -0.41 -14.93 -13.57
C GLU A 5 0.01 -14.81 -12.10
N ILE A 6 -0.20 -13.62 -11.50
CA ILE A 6 0.06 -13.39 -10.08
C ILE A 6 -0.93 -14.21 -9.25
N ARG A 7 -2.22 -14.17 -9.61
CA ARG A 7 -3.29 -14.92 -8.95
C ARG A 7 -3.02 -16.42 -8.95
N GLU A 8 -2.78 -17.02 -10.12
CA GLU A 8 -2.48 -18.45 -10.25
C GLU A 8 -1.26 -18.86 -9.41
N LYS A 9 -0.20 -18.05 -9.45
CA LYS A 9 1.02 -18.34 -8.70
C LYS A 9 0.81 -18.21 -7.20
N MET A 10 0.13 -17.16 -6.74
CA MET A 10 -0.19 -16.96 -5.32
C MET A 10 -1.09 -18.08 -4.80
N THR A 11 -2.10 -18.53 -5.56
CA THR A 11 -2.95 -19.68 -5.21
C THR A 11 -2.10 -20.91 -4.87
N ILE A 12 -1.19 -21.30 -5.78
CA ILE A 12 -0.34 -22.48 -5.58
C ILE A 12 0.56 -22.34 -4.35
N LEU A 13 1.08 -21.14 -4.09
CA LEU A 13 1.98 -20.87 -2.97
C LEU A 13 1.23 -20.86 -1.64
N ILE A 14 0.05 -20.23 -1.58
CA ILE A 14 -0.78 -20.17 -0.38
C ILE A 14 -1.33 -21.56 -0.03
N ASP A 15 -1.79 -22.34 -1.01
CA ASP A 15 -2.25 -23.71 -0.76
C ASP A 15 -1.14 -24.59 -0.18
N LYS A 16 0.11 -24.38 -0.61
CA LYS A 16 1.28 -25.08 -0.04
C LYS A 16 1.59 -24.64 1.39
N LEU A 17 1.41 -23.36 1.73
CA LEU A 17 1.55 -22.88 3.10
C LEU A 17 0.48 -23.49 4.01
N LEU A 18 -0.78 -23.47 3.55
CA LEU A 18 -1.92 -23.95 4.33
C LEU A 18 -1.94 -25.47 4.50
N SER A 19 -1.27 -26.24 3.63
CA SER A 19 -1.15 -27.69 3.80
C SER A 19 -0.24 -28.10 4.97
N ASN A 20 0.54 -27.17 5.54
CA ASN A 20 1.44 -27.40 6.68
C ASN A 20 2.39 -28.59 6.47
N THR A 21 2.79 -28.83 5.22
CA THR A 21 3.70 -29.92 4.82
C THR A 21 5.14 -29.45 4.59
N LEU A 22 5.37 -28.16 4.68
CA LEU A 22 6.67 -27.53 4.42
C LEU A 22 7.54 -27.55 5.67
N SER A 23 8.85 -27.55 5.47
CA SER A 23 9.80 -27.19 6.52
C SER A 23 9.81 -25.67 6.72
N GLU A 24 10.26 -25.20 7.89
CA GLU A 24 10.38 -23.77 8.21
C GLU A 24 11.15 -22.98 7.14
N GLN A 25 12.25 -23.55 6.61
CA GLN A 25 13.01 -22.90 5.52
C GLN A 25 12.26 -22.84 4.19
N GLU A 26 11.32 -23.76 3.95
CA GLU A 26 10.48 -23.73 2.76
C GLU A 26 9.33 -22.75 2.94
N ASP A 27 8.76 -22.66 4.14
CA ASP A 27 7.77 -21.64 4.51
C ASP A 27 8.33 -20.24 4.26
N ASP A 28 9.51 -19.91 4.81
CA ASP A 28 10.15 -18.60 4.63
C ASP A 28 10.30 -18.23 3.14
N LYS A 29 10.74 -19.18 2.30
CA LYS A 29 10.88 -18.95 0.86
C LYS A 29 9.55 -18.69 0.17
N VAL A 30 8.50 -19.39 0.59
CA VAL A 30 7.16 -19.21 0.02
C VAL A 30 6.57 -17.88 0.47
N LEU A 31 6.72 -17.51 1.74
CA LEU A 31 6.31 -16.20 2.28
C LEU A 31 7.01 -15.04 1.56
N ASP A 32 8.33 -15.14 1.37
CA ASP A 32 9.12 -14.15 0.62
C ASP A 32 8.68 -14.05 -0.84
N GLU A 33 8.42 -15.18 -1.48
CA GLU A 33 7.99 -15.19 -2.87
C GLU A 33 6.61 -14.57 -3.06
N ILE A 34 5.65 -14.87 -2.18
CA ILE A 34 4.33 -14.24 -2.20
C ILE A 34 4.46 -12.73 -1.95
N SER A 35 5.22 -12.32 -0.94
CA SER A 35 5.44 -10.90 -0.63
C SER A 35 6.06 -10.11 -1.77
N ARG A 36 6.88 -10.75 -2.60
CA ARG A 36 7.47 -10.14 -3.80
C ARG A 36 6.48 -9.96 -4.94
N ILE A 37 5.52 -10.88 -5.12
CA ILE A 37 4.59 -10.86 -6.26
C ILE A 37 3.23 -10.25 -5.92
N SER A 38 2.86 -10.23 -4.64
CA SER A 38 1.60 -9.67 -4.16
C SER A 38 1.59 -8.15 -4.40
N PRO A 39 0.52 -7.59 -4.99
CA PRO A 39 0.34 -6.15 -5.04
C PRO A 39 0.01 -5.56 -3.66
N TYR A 40 -0.48 -6.38 -2.73
CA TYR A 40 -0.85 -5.97 -1.38
C TYR A 40 0.21 -6.40 -0.36
N ARG A 41 0.80 -5.40 0.31
CA ARG A 41 1.92 -5.59 1.26
C ARG A 41 1.55 -6.46 2.46
N TYR A 42 0.32 -6.33 2.96
CA TYR A 42 -0.16 -6.99 4.18
C TYR A 42 -1.04 -8.21 3.87
N TRP A 43 -0.77 -8.88 2.74
CA TRP A 43 -1.53 -10.06 2.30
C TRP A 43 -1.56 -11.17 3.36
N SER A 44 -0.47 -11.34 4.11
CA SER A 44 -0.34 -12.36 5.16
C SER A 44 -1.34 -12.15 6.28
N ASP A 45 -1.72 -10.90 6.56
CA ASP A 45 -2.64 -10.57 7.65
C ASP A 45 -4.06 -11.02 7.35
N LEU A 46 -4.43 -11.02 6.07
CA LEU A 46 -5.70 -11.58 5.60
C LEU A 46 -5.80 -13.08 5.91
N ILE A 47 -4.67 -13.80 5.94
CA ILE A 47 -4.65 -15.25 6.16
C ILE A 47 -4.46 -15.58 7.65
N PHE A 48 -3.48 -14.98 8.31
CA PHE A 48 -3.03 -15.42 9.63
C PHE A 48 -3.61 -14.62 10.81
N TRP A 49 -4.15 -13.42 10.57
CA TRP A 49 -4.58 -12.51 11.64
C TRP A 49 -6.08 -12.22 11.64
N THR A 50 -6.74 -12.22 10.49
CA THR A 50 -8.18 -11.88 10.40
C THR A 50 -9.11 -13.10 10.48
N ASN A 51 -8.66 -14.29 10.05
CA ASN A 51 -9.48 -15.50 9.84
C ASN A 51 -10.68 -15.31 8.88
N ASP A 52 -10.85 -14.14 8.26
CA ASP A 52 -12.00 -13.86 7.39
C ASP A 52 -11.90 -14.59 6.04
N TYR A 53 -10.67 -14.86 5.60
CA TYR A 53 -10.35 -15.36 4.25
C TYR A 53 -9.96 -16.83 4.20
N VAL A 54 -10.06 -17.55 5.32
CA VAL A 54 -9.69 -18.96 5.43
C VAL A 54 -10.82 -19.73 6.09
N ASP A 55 -11.26 -20.81 5.46
CA ASP A 55 -12.21 -21.76 6.04
C ASP A 55 -11.46 -23.00 6.56
N GLU A 56 -11.92 -23.56 7.67
CA GLU A 56 -11.50 -24.89 8.11
C GLU A 56 -12.50 -25.94 7.58
N ILE A 57 -12.04 -26.79 6.65
CA ILE A 57 -12.83 -27.86 6.05
C ILE A 57 -12.11 -29.18 6.31
N ASP A 58 -12.78 -30.11 6.99
CA ASP A 58 -12.24 -31.43 7.35
C ASP A 58 -10.88 -31.35 8.10
N GLY A 59 -10.72 -30.34 8.96
CA GLY A 59 -9.49 -30.10 9.73
C GLY A 59 -8.33 -29.51 8.91
N ASN A 60 -8.59 -29.05 7.68
CA ASN A 60 -7.61 -28.38 6.82
C ASN A 60 -8.05 -26.95 6.54
N LEU A 61 -7.10 -26.02 6.60
CA LEU A 61 -7.32 -24.64 6.20
C LEU A 61 -7.39 -24.54 4.67
N LYS A 62 -8.41 -23.84 4.17
CA LYS A 62 -8.59 -23.55 2.75
C LYS A 62 -8.85 -22.08 2.53
N LEU A 63 -8.18 -21.49 1.54
CA LEU A 63 -8.35 -20.08 1.20
C LEU A 63 -9.68 -19.86 0.47
N LYS A 64 -10.40 -18.82 0.86
CA LYS A 64 -11.51 -18.27 0.08
C LYS A 64 -10.95 -17.44 -1.08
N HIS A 65 -10.49 -18.12 -2.14
CA HIS A 65 -9.70 -17.47 -3.20
C HIS A 65 -10.36 -16.22 -3.79
N ASP A 66 -11.66 -16.23 -4.11
CA ASP A 66 -12.31 -15.07 -4.73
C ASP A 66 -12.31 -13.86 -3.79
N GLU A 67 -12.72 -14.04 -2.53
CA GLU A 67 -12.75 -12.96 -1.52
C GLU A 67 -11.35 -12.45 -1.19
N PHE A 68 -10.40 -13.37 -1.00
CA PHE A 68 -9.00 -13.02 -0.72
C PHE A 68 -8.39 -12.22 -1.87
N PHE A 69 -8.58 -12.67 -3.12
CA PHE A 69 -8.00 -11.98 -4.27
C PHE A 69 -8.74 -10.68 -4.59
N ASP A 70 -10.03 -10.57 -4.30
CA ASP A 70 -10.72 -9.29 -4.40
C ASP A 70 -10.10 -8.27 -3.44
N GLU A 71 -9.84 -8.63 -2.19
CA GLU A 71 -9.16 -7.72 -1.24
C GLU A 71 -7.70 -7.46 -1.64
N VAL A 72 -6.95 -8.49 -2.07
CA VAL A 72 -5.55 -8.33 -2.49
C VAL A 72 -5.41 -7.45 -3.73
N PHE A 73 -6.34 -7.48 -4.68
CA PHE A 73 -6.23 -6.71 -5.92
C PHE A 73 -7.02 -5.41 -5.93
N ASN A 74 -8.11 -5.33 -5.16
CA ASN A 74 -9.08 -4.23 -5.21
C ASN A 74 -9.45 -3.67 -3.82
N GLY A 75 -8.93 -4.28 -2.74
CA GLY A 75 -9.30 -3.97 -1.35
C GLY A 75 -8.96 -2.55 -0.93
N SER A 76 -9.70 -2.04 0.06
CA SER A 76 -9.60 -0.64 0.50
C SER A 76 -8.20 -0.28 0.98
N LYS A 77 -7.48 -1.22 1.59
CA LYS A 77 -6.11 -0.99 2.07
C LYS A 77 -5.07 -0.99 0.95
N LEU A 78 -5.25 -1.79 -0.10
CA LEU A 78 -4.39 -1.67 -1.28
C LEU A 78 -4.61 -0.31 -1.96
N ASN A 79 -5.86 0.11 -2.08
CA ASN A 79 -6.21 1.41 -2.63
C ASN A 79 -5.59 2.53 -1.78
N GLU A 80 -5.69 2.44 -0.45
CA GLU A 80 -5.09 3.40 0.47
C GLU A 80 -3.56 3.49 0.30
N GLU A 81 -2.85 2.37 0.22
CA GLU A 81 -1.39 2.37 0.03
C GLU A 81 -0.98 2.91 -1.36
N GLN A 82 -1.76 2.61 -2.40
CA GLN A 82 -1.58 3.19 -3.72
C GLN A 82 -1.83 4.71 -3.72
N GLU A 83 -2.87 5.16 -3.01
CA GLU A 83 -3.19 6.58 -2.82
C GLU A 83 -2.08 7.29 -2.04
N LYS A 84 -1.61 6.74 -0.92
CA LYS A 84 -0.45 7.24 -0.16
C LYS A 84 0.77 7.35 -1.07
N GLN A 85 1.11 6.30 -1.81
CA GLN A 85 2.27 6.33 -2.71
C GLN A 85 2.13 7.40 -3.79
N LYS A 86 0.93 7.56 -4.35
CA LYS A 86 0.67 8.58 -5.36
C LYS A 86 0.75 10.00 -4.77
N ILE A 87 0.22 10.21 -3.58
CA ILE A 87 0.32 11.48 -2.85
C ILE A 87 1.79 11.82 -2.57
N LYS A 88 2.62 10.86 -2.14
CA LYS A 88 4.06 11.08 -1.93
C LYS A 88 4.77 11.55 -3.20
N GLU A 89 4.51 10.91 -4.34
CA GLU A 89 5.07 11.31 -5.64
C GLU A 89 4.65 12.76 -6.00
N LEU A 90 3.36 13.06 -5.90
CA LEU A 90 2.80 14.38 -6.20
C LEU A 90 3.36 15.48 -5.29
N LEU A 91 3.52 15.19 -3.99
CA LEU A 91 4.11 16.12 -3.03
C LEU A 91 5.56 16.45 -3.36
N ALA A 92 6.36 15.46 -3.79
CA ALA A 92 7.76 15.71 -4.14
C ALA A 92 7.87 16.74 -5.27
N HIS A 93 7.03 16.61 -6.29
CA HIS A 93 6.92 17.57 -7.38
C HIS A 93 6.39 18.94 -6.91
N LEU A 94 5.39 18.96 -6.03
CA LEU A 94 4.82 20.19 -5.49
C LEU A 94 5.83 20.98 -4.64
N ILE A 95 6.56 20.31 -3.76
CA ILE A 95 7.53 20.91 -2.83
C ILE A 95 8.75 21.46 -3.59
N THR A 96 9.27 20.68 -4.54
CA THR A 96 10.41 21.11 -5.36
C THR A 96 10.01 22.10 -6.46
N ASN A 97 8.70 22.27 -6.69
CA ASN A 97 8.14 23.06 -7.77
C ASN A 97 8.69 22.63 -9.15
N ASP A 98 8.95 21.33 -9.30
CA ASP A 98 9.36 20.69 -10.55
C ASP A 98 8.27 19.70 -10.98
N PHE A 99 7.59 19.99 -12.09
CA PHE A 99 6.53 19.13 -12.65
C PHE A 99 6.99 18.36 -13.88
N SER A 100 8.30 18.34 -14.15
CA SER A 100 8.86 17.55 -15.24
C SER A 100 8.60 16.06 -14.99
N GLY A 101 8.30 15.31 -16.06
CA GLY A 101 8.00 13.88 -15.97
C GLY A 101 6.56 13.53 -15.58
N LEU A 102 5.77 14.49 -15.08
CA LEU A 102 4.34 14.28 -14.85
C LEU A 102 3.51 14.57 -16.11
N PRO A 103 2.41 13.82 -16.34
CA PRO A 103 1.39 14.20 -17.32
C PRO A 103 0.73 15.54 -17.00
N ILE A 104 0.71 15.91 -15.72
CA ILE A 104 0.12 17.13 -15.18
C ILE A 104 1.23 18.14 -14.87
N GLN A 105 1.25 19.27 -15.58
CA GLN A 105 2.37 20.22 -15.56
C GLN A 105 2.08 21.52 -14.78
N SER A 106 1.26 21.47 -13.72
CA SER A 106 1.01 22.66 -12.89
C SER A 106 0.73 22.32 -11.44
N SER A 107 1.14 23.23 -10.54
CA SER A 107 0.88 23.11 -9.10
C SER A 107 -0.60 22.96 -8.78
N MET A 108 -1.47 23.77 -9.40
CA MET A 108 -2.92 23.69 -9.20
C MET A 108 -3.50 22.32 -9.53
N ALA A 109 -3.07 21.72 -10.64
CA ALA A 109 -3.60 20.42 -11.06
C ALA A 109 -2.98 19.26 -10.25
N VAL A 110 -1.74 19.40 -9.78
CA VAL A 110 -1.16 18.48 -8.79
C VAL A 110 -1.91 18.55 -7.46
N SER A 111 -2.19 19.76 -6.95
CA SER A 111 -2.99 19.95 -5.73
C SER A 111 -4.39 19.38 -5.87
N ALA A 112 -5.05 19.56 -7.02
CA ALA A 112 -6.37 18.99 -7.27
C ALA A 112 -6.36 17.45 -7.29
N GLU A 113 -5.27 16.82 -7.73
CA GLU A 113 -5.14 15.37 -7.70
C GLU A 113 -4.86 14.86 -6.27
N ILE A 114 -4.04 15.58 -5.49
CA ILE A 114 -3.89 15.29 -4.05
C ILE A 114 -5.24 15.45 -3.35
N ASP A 115 -6.02 16.50 -3.64
CA ASP A 115 -7.38 16.68 -3.12
C ASP A 115 -8.28 15.49 -3.47
N ARG A 116 -8.13 14.89 -4.65
CA ARG A 116 -8.94 13.73 -5.06
C ARG A 116 -8.59 12.47 -4.25
N LEU A 117 -7.30 12.24 -4.02
CA LEU A 117 -6.76 11.05 -3.36
C LEU A 117 -6.80 11.13 -1.83
N SER A 118 -6.69 12.33 -1.28
CA SER A 118 -6.55 12.53 0.15
C SER A 118 -7.88 12.36 0.91
N PRO A 119 -7.87 11.70 2.08
CA PRO A 119 -9.04 11.66 2.97
C PRO A 119 -9.32 13.02 3.63
N ASP A 120 -8.32 13.89 3.82
CA ASP A 120 -8.48 15.24 4.40
C ASP A 120 -8.27 16.34 3.35
N LYS A 121 -9.34 17.09 3.03
CA LYS A 121 -9.29 18.20 2.06
C LYS A 121 -8.54 19.44 2.58
N ASN A 122 -8.11 19.43 3.84
CA ASN A 122 -7.24 20.43 4.44
C ASN A 122 -5.78 19.95 4.57
N TRP A 123 -5.37 18.94 3.80
CA TRP A 123 -3.98 18.44 3.78
C TRP A 123 -2.92 19.54 3.63
N TRP A 124 -3.24 20.64 2.92
CA TRP A 124 -2.35 21.79 2.75
C TRP A 124 -2.06 22.50 4.08
N ALA A 125 -3.01 22.53 5.02
CA ALA A 125 -2.84 23.11 6.35
C ALA A 125 -2.03 22.19 7.29
N ILE A 126 -1.99 20.89 6.97
CA ILE A 126 -1.10 19.94 7.64
C ILE A 126 0.32 20.12 7.06
N LEU A 127 0.43 20.23 5.73
CA LEU A 127 1.69 20.34 5.00
C LEU A 127 2.46 21.61 5.36
N TYR A 128 1.76 22.74 5.50
CA TYR A 128 2.36 24.03 5.81
C TYR A 128 2.01 24.45 7.23
N SER A 129 3.02 24.95 7.95
CA SER A 129 2.81 25.65 9.21
C SER A 129 2.08 26.99 8.98
N ASN A 130 1.56 27.59 10.06
CA ASN A 130 0.88 28.90 10.01
C ASN A 130 1.72 30.05 9.44
N THR A 131 3.04 29.87 9.28
CA THR A 131 3.95 30.85 8.67
C THR A 131 4.15 30.64 7.16
N GLY A 132 3.47 29.65 6.56
CA GLY A 132 3.54 29.34 5.13
C GLY A 132 4.79 28.56 4.71
N VAL A 133 5.59 28.08 5.66
CA VAL A 133 6.71 27.15 5.40
C VAL A 133 6.28 25.72 5.70
N LEU A 134 6.96 24.74 5.10
CA LEU A 134 6.72 23.32 5.39
C LEU A 134 6.71 23.08 6.89
N ASN A 135 5.74 22.30 7.35
CA ASN A 135 5.58 22.03 8.77
C ASN A 135 6.83 21.28 9.30
N PRO A 136 7.56 21.85 10.28
CA PRO A 136 8.77 21.24 10.83
C PRO A 136 8.58 19.84 11.41
N GLU A 137 7.36 19.47 11.75
CA GLU A 137 7.00 18.12 12.20
C GLU A 137 7.36 17.04 11.16
N PHE A 138 7.29 17.38 9.87
CA PHE A 138 7.58 16.47 8.76
C PHE A 138 8.97 16.69 8.17
N MET A 139 9.88 17.35 8.89
CA MET A 139 11.25 17.54 8.43
C MET A 139 12.17 16.57 9.19
N ASP A 140 13.06 15.89 8.48
CA ASP A 140 14.08 15.06 9.12
C ASP A 140 15.23 15.89 9.69
N ARG A 141 16.27 15.21 10.20
CA ARG A 141 17.43 15.88 10.83
C ARG A 141 18.32 16.60 9.81
N GLU A 142 18.23 16.25 8.54
CA GLU A 142 19.00 16.84 7.44
C GLU A 142 18.25 18.03 6.81
N GLY A 143 16.97 18.18 7.15
CA GLY A 143 16.09 19.24 6.65
C GLY A 143 15.36 18.82 5.37
N ASP A 144 15.29 17.52 5.10
CA ASP A 144 14.49 16.96 4.01
C ASP A 144 13.08 16.61 4.50
N PHE A 145 12.11 16.66 3.58
CA PHE A 145 10.71 16.37 3.91
C PHE A 145 10.48 14.85 4.05
N ASN A 146 9.90 14.43 5.15
CA ASN A 146 9.51 13.06 5.45
C ASN A 146 8.10 12.78 4.91
N TYR A 147 8.06 12.32 3.66
CA TYR A 147 6.83 11.97 2.97
C TYR A 147 6.03 10.86 3.65
N GLU A 148 6.71 9.89 4.29
CA GLU A 148 6.04 8.75 4.94
C GLU A 148 5.24 9.23 6.15
N LEU A 149 5.90 9.99 7.03
CA LEU A 149 5.26 10.53 8.23
C LEU A 149 4.08 11.45 7.88
N PHE A 150 4.21 12.23 6.81
CA PHE A 150 3.11 13.08 6.35
C PHE A 150 1.89 12.26 5.89
N VAL A 151 2.09 11.22 5.07
CA VAL A 151 0.95 10.43 4.58
C VAL A 151 0.37 9.50 5.64
N GLU A 152 1.17 9.01 6.59
CA GLU A 152 0.63 8.34 7.78
C GLU A 152 -0.30 9.30 8.54
N LYS A 153 0.19 10.51 8.83
CA LYS A 153 -0.61 11.52 9.54
C LYS A 153 -1.87 11.96 8.78
N LEU A 154 -1.82 11.93 7.45
CA LEU A 154 -2.94 12.33 6.60
C LEU A 154 -4.06 11.28 6.60
N PHE A 155 -3.74 10.01 6.82
CA PHE A 155 -4.68 8.89 6.79
C PHE A 155 -5.07 8.36 8.20
N ASP A 156 -4.43 8.89 9.26
CA ASP A 156 -4.76 8.68 10.68
C ASP A 156 -6.07 9.38 11.13
#